data_AF-A0A497DDQ3-F1
#
_entry.id   AF-A0A497DDQ3-F1
#
_cell.length_a   1.000
_cell.length_b   1.000
_cell.length_c   1.000
_cell.angle_alpha   90.00
_cell.angle_beta   90.00
_cell.angle_gamma   90.00
#
_symmetry.space_group_name_H-M   'P 1'
#
loop_
_entity.id
_entity.type
_entity.pdbx_description
1 polymer ?
#
loop_
_entity_poly.entity_id
_entity_poly.type
_entity_poly.pdbx_seq_one_letter_code
_entity_poly.pdbx_strand_id
1 'polypeptide(L)' 'MVNYLKESYNELVHKVTWPTIKELQSSALVVMVASLIFAMIVFSMDISFQKILEGIYKLV' A
#
# COMPACT_ATOMS: atom_id res chain seq x y z
N MET A 1 -19.08 24.08 23.67
CA MET A 1 -19.00 23.12 22.55
C MET A 1 -17.98 23.54 21.48
N VAL A 2 -18.07 24.77 20.95
CA VAL A 2 -17.13 25.27 19.92
C VAL A 2 -15.67 25.31 20.39
N ASN A 3 -15.41 25.63 21.67
CA ASN A 3 -14.06 25.59 22.23
C ASN A 3 -13.46 24.18 22.28
N TYR A 4 -14.25 23.12 22.53
CA TYR A 4 -13.74 21.73 22.54
C TYR A 4 -13.29 21.27 21.15
N LEU A 5 -14.04 21.63 20.10
CA LEU A 5 -13.63 21.34 18.73
C LEU A 5 -12.36 22.11 18.34
N LYS A 6 -12.23 23.35 18.84
CA LYS A 6 -11.04 24.18 18.59
C LYS A 6 -9.82 23.65 19.33
N GLU A 7 -10.00 23.15 20.55
CA GLU A 7 -8.95 22.54 21.37
C GLU A 7 -8.53 21.17 20.81
N SER A 8 -9.47 20.31 20.40
CA SER A 8 -9.16 19.06 19.69
C SER A 8 -8.51 19.28 18.33
N TYR A 9 -8.84 20.36 17.60
CA TYR A 9 -8.15 20.70 16.35
C TYR A 9 -6.72 21.17 16.61
N ASN A 10 -6.51 21.96 17.65
CA ASN A 10 -5.18 22.40 18.07
C ASN A 10 -4.34 21.21 18.58
N GLU A 11 -4.93 20.25 19.29
CA GLU A 11 -4.26 19.03 19.75
C GLU A 11 -3.94 18.06 18.60
N LEU A 12 -4.85 17.85 17.65
CA LEU A 12 -4.60 16.94 16.51
C LEU A 12 -3.56 17.50 15.54
N VAL A 13 -3.43 18.82 15.44
CA VAL A 13 -2.43 19.48 14.59
C VAL A 13 -1.08 19.67 15.30
N HIS A 14 -1.07 19.93 16.61
CA HIS A 14 0.18 20.11 17.37
C HIS A 14 0.74 18.82 18.00
N LYS A 15 -0.07 17.78 18.22
CA LYS A 15 0.35 16.50 18.85
C LYS A 15 0.41 15.33 17.89
N VAL A 16 -0.05 15.49 16.66
CA VAL A 16 0.21 14.53 15.60
C VAL A 16 1.09 15.27 14.60
N THR A 17 2.36 14.90 14.57
CA THR A 17 3.33 15.37 13.59
C THR A 17 2.81 14.97 12.22
N TRP A 18 1.89 15.75 11.63
CA TRP A 18 1.52 15.63 10.24
C TRP A 18 2.80 15.89 9.48
N PRO A 19 3.41 14.86 8.87
CA PRO A 19 4.67 15.03 8.19
C PRO A 19 4.44 16.02 7.05
N THR A 20 5.40 16.90 6.82
CA THR A 20 5.33 17.84 5.70
C THR A 20 5.11 17.02 4.43
N ILE A 21 4.25 17.47 3.50
CA ILE A 21 3.81 16.73 2.29
C ILE A 21 4.96 16.06 1.52
N LYS A 22 6.17 16.60 1.59
CA LYS A 22 7.41 16.02 1.02
C LYS A 22 7.82 14.68 1.66
N GLU A 23 7.69 14.51 2.96
CA GLU A 23 7.97 13.23 3.65
C GLU A 23 6.88 12.20 3.40
N LEU A 24 5.62 12.63 3.32
CA LEU A 24 4.50 11.76 2.93
C LEU A 24 4.69 11.23 1.50
N GLN A 25 5.17 12.07 0.58
CA GLN A 25 5.51 11.64 -0.78
C GLN A 25 6.67 10.64 -0.81
N SER A 26 7.69 10.80 0.03
CA SER A 26 8.78 9.82 0.15
C SER A 26 8.25 8.45 0.59
N SER A 27 7.38 8.41 1.61
CA SER A 27 6.75 7.17 2.07
C SER A 27 5.81 6.57 1.02
N ALA A 28 5.06 7.41 0.29
CA ALA A 28 4.19 6.96 -0.80
C ALA A 28 4.99 6.38 -1.98
N LEU A 29 6.15 6.94 -2.30
CA LEU A 29 7.02 6.46 -3.38
C LEU A 29 7.59 5.08 -3.03
N VAL A 30 8.03 4.88 -1.78
CA VAL A 30 8.47 3.56 -1.29
C VAL A 30 7.35 2.53 -1.39
N VAL A 31 6.13 2.88 -0.96
CA VAL A 31 4.97 1.98 -1.06
C VAL A 31 4.59 1.68 -2.51
N MET A 32 4.69 2.66 -3.42
CA MET A 32 4.44 2.48 -4.85
C MET A 32 5.45 1.53 -5.51
N VAL A 33 6.73 1.60 -5.12
CA VAL A 33 7.74 0.64 -5.61
C VAL A 33 7.51 -0.74 -4.99
N ALA A 34 7.16 -0.82 -3.71
CA ALA A 34 6.82 -2.09 -3.07
C ALA A 34 5.61 -2.77 -3.74
N SER A 35 4.55 -2.02 -4.07
CA SER A 35 3.38 -2.57 -4.77
C SER A 35 3.70 -3.04 -6.18
N LEU A 36 4.62 -2.37 -6.89
CA LEU A 36 5.11 -2.81 -8.20
C LEU A 36 5.84 -4.15 -8.12
N ILE A 37 6.65 -4.37 -7.08
CA ILE A 37 7.32 -5.66 -6.84
C ILE A 37 6.29 -6.75 -6.54
N PHE A 38 5.30 -6.48 -5.69
CA PHE A 38 4.22 -7.42 -5.42
C PHE A 38 3.42 -7.77 -6.68
N ALA A 39 3.15 -6.79 -7.55
CA ALA A 39 2.47 -7.04 -8.82
C ALA A 39 3.27 -8.01 -9.72
N MET A 40 4.60 -7.88 -9.78
CA MET A 40 5.45 -8.79 -10.54
C MET A 40 5.46 -10.22 -9.98
N ILE A 41 5.44 -10.35 -8.66
CA ILE A 41 5.37 -11.66 -7.99
C ILE A 41 4.03 -12.35 -8.26
N VAL A 42 2.91 -11.63 -8.10
CA VAL A 42 1.57 -12.17 -8.37
C VAL A 42 1.45 -12.59 -9.84
N PHE A 43 1.93 -11.76 -10.76
CA PHE A 43 1.96 -12.10 -12.19
C PHE A 43 2.75 -13.39 -12.48
N SER A 44 3.89 -13.57 -11.82
CA SER A 44 4.69 -14.80 -11.94
C SER A 44 3.96 -16.02 -11.39
N MET A 45 3.24 -15.85 -10.28
CA MET A 45 2.42 -16.88 -9.66
C MET A 45 1.26 -17.28 -10.57
N ASP A 46 0.55 -16.32 -11.16
CA ASP A 46 -0.57 -16.57 -12.09
C ASP A 46 -0.13 -17.42 -13.28
N ILE A 47 1.01 -17.08 -13.89
CA ILE A 47 1.58 -17.85 -15.01
C ILE A 47 1.97 -19.26 -14.57
N SER A 48 2.59 -19.38 -13.39
CA SER A 48 3.06 -20.66 -12.88
C SER A 48 1.88 -21.61 -12.64
N PHE A 49 0.80 -21.12 -12.03
CA PHE A 49 -0.41 -21.91 -11.80
C PHE A 49 -1.10 -22.32 -13.11
N GLN A 50 -1.21 -21.42 -14.09
CA GLN A 50 -1.79 -21.78 -15.40
C GLN A 50 -0.98 -22.89 -16.08
N LYS A 51 0.35 -22.77 -16.12
CA LYS A 51 1.22 -23.78 -16.75
C LYS A 51 1.20 -25.13 -16.03
N ILE A 52 1.16 -25.12 -14.71
CA ILE A 52 1.08 -26.35 -13.91
C ILE A 52 -0.27 -27.03 -14.14
N LEU A 53 -1.37 -26.27 -14.10
CA LEU A 53 -2.72 -26.81 -14.35
C LEU A 53 -2.84 -27.37 -15.77
N GLU A 54 -2.42 -26.64 -16.80
CA GLU A 54 -2.41 -27.14 -18.18
C GLU A 54 -1.55 -28.41 -18.33
N GLY A 55 -0.43 -28.49 -17.63
CA GLY A 55 0.43 -29.68 -17.60
C GLY A 55 -0.30 -30.89 -17.02
N ILE A 56 -1.01 -30.71 -15.90
CA ILE A 56 -1.78 -31.79 -15.27
C ILE A 56 -3.00 -32.17 -16.13
N TYR A 57 -3.75 -31.19 -16.64
CA TYR A 57 -4.92 -31.43 -17.51
C TYR A 57 -4.57 -32.08 -18.85
N LYS A 58 -3.32 -31.93 -19.35
CA LYS A 58 -2.87 -32.66 -20.54
C LYS A 58 -2.44 -34.10 -20.26
N LEU A 59 -2.12 -34.41 -19.00
CA LEU A 59 -1.55 -35.68 -18.58
C LEU A 59 -2.62 -36.65 -18.03
N VAL A 60 -3.69 -36.09 -17.44
CA VAL A 60 -4.96 -36.78 -17.12
C VAL A 60 -5.86 -36.80 -18.35
#